data_AF-A0A4Y7IIL3-F1
#
_entry.id   AF-A0A4Y7IIL3-F1
#
_cell.length_a   1.000
_cell.length_b   1.000
_cell.length_c   1.000
_cell.angle_alpha   90.00
_cell.angle_beta   90.00
_cell.angle_gamma   90.00
#
_symmetry.space_group_name_H-M   'P 1'
#
loop_
_entity.id
_entity.type
_entity.pdbx_description
1 polymer ?
#
loop_
_entity_poly.entity_id
_entity_poly.type
_entity_poly.pdbx_seq_one_letter_code
_entity_poly.pdbx_strand_id
1 'polypeptide(L)' 'MGFSLKGSVYYGEYKCSGPGANATGRVQWARLLSDHEAKPFIGPYYIDGDAWLTSQTL' A
#
# COMPACT_ATOMS: atom_id res chain seq x y z
N MET A 1 -4.64 12.20 -25.57
CA MET A 1 -3.35 12.26 -24.85
C MET A 1 -3.45 11.38 -23.62
N GLY A 2 -2.95 10.14 -23.68
CA GLY A 2 -2.94 9.22 -22.55
C GLY A 2 -1.49 8.91 -22.18
N PHE A 3 -1.04 9.43 -21.03
CA PHE A 3 0.27 9.07 -20.50
C PHE A 3 0.17 7.67 -19.89
N SER A 4 0.54 6.65 -20.67
CA SER A 4 0.82 5.31 -20.16
C SER A 4 2.10 5.40 -19.33
N LEU A 5 1.99 5.30 -18.00
CA LEU A 5 3.16 5.07 -17.16
C LEU A 5 3.63 3.65 -17.42
N LYS A 6 4.76 3.53 -18.13
CA LYS A 6 5.56 2.31 -18.19
C LYS A 6 5.95 1.88 -16.77
N GLY A 7 5.17 0.97 -16.18
CA GLY A 7 5.58 -0.14 -15.31
C GLY A 7 6.50 0.06 -14.09
N SER A 8 6.95 1.26 -13.73
CA SER A 8 7.96 1.46 -12.68
C SER A 8 7.41 1.71 -11.28
N VAL A 9 6.10 1.98 -11.15
CA VAL A 9 5.48 2.35 -9.86
C VAL A 9 4.39 1.39 -9.44
N TYR A 10 4.29 1.18 -8.13
CA TYR A 10 3.25 0.39 -7.48
C TYR A 10 2.53 1.28 -6.46
N TYR A 11 1.40 1.89 -6.83
CA TYR A 11 0.56 2.65 -5.90
C TYR A 11 -0.74 1.89 -5.63
N GLY A 12 -1.06 1.74 -4.34
CA GLY A 12 -2.28 1.10 -3.87
C GLY A 12 -2.87 1.81 -2.66
N GLU A 13 -4.20 1.83 -2.59
CA GLU A 13 -4.98 2.32 -1.45
C GLU A 13 -5.60 1.10 -0.73
N TYR A 14 -5.59 1.09 0.61
CA TYR A 14 -6.13 -0.01 1.42
C TYR A 14 -7.00 0.53 2.56
N LYS A 15 -8.28 0.14 2.59
CA LYS A 15 -9.27 0.49 3.63
C LYS A 15 -9.30 1.98 4.03
N CYS A 16 -9.04 2.88 3.06
CA CYS A 16 -9.12 4.33 3.26
C CYS A 16 -10.57 4.78 3.48
N SER A 17 -10.77 5.84 4.26
CA SER A 17 -12.09 6.38 4.59
C SER A 17 -12.11 7.92 4.53
N GLY A 18 -13.32 8.49 4.52
CA GLY A 18 -13.54 9.95 4.43
C GLY A 18 -13.76 10.47 3.00
N PRO A 19 -14.03 11.78 2.84
CA PRO A 19 -14.45 12.36 1.56
C PRO A 19 -13.45 12.18 0.40
N GLY A 20 -12.15 12.04 0.70
CA GLY A 20 -11.09 11.86 -0.30
C GLY A 20 -10.87 10.41 -0.75
N ALA A 21 -11.46 9.42 -0.09
CA ALA A 21 -11.22 7.99 -0.35
C ALA A 21 -12.00 7.44 -1.56
N ASN A 22 -12.79 8.28 -2.25
CA ASN A 22 -13.50 7.86 -3.44
C ASN A 22 -12.53 7.54 -4.59
N ALA A 23 -12.51 6.27 -5.02
CA ALA A 23 -11.61 5.77 -6.05
C ALA A 23 -12.09 6.05 -7.49
N THR A 24 -13.33 6.51 -7.69
CA THR A 24 -13.98 6.65 -9.01
C THR A 24 -13.23 7.58 -9.97
N GLY A 25 -12.46 8.54 -9.45
CA GLY A 25 -11.66 9.48 -10.24
C GLY A 25 -10.17 9.14 -10.33
N ARG A 26 -9.75 7.96 -9.84
CA ARG A 26 -8.34 7.59 -9.84
C ARG A 26 -7.85 7.19 -11.23
N VAL A 27 -6.56 7.36 -11.42
CA VAL A 27 -5.83 6.85 -12.60
C VAL A 27 -5.96 5.34 -12.70
N GLN A 28 -6.02 4.82 -13.94
CA GLN A 28 -6.31 3.39 -14.20
C GLN A 28 -5.30 2.40 -13.63
N TRP A 29 -4.07 2.85 -13.35
CA TRP A 29 -3.01 2.03 -12.81
C TRP A 29 -2.92 2.08 -11.27
N ALA A 30 -3.73 2.93 -10.61
CA ALA A 30 -3.87 2.92 -9.15
C ALA A 30 -4.69 1.70 -8.72
N ARG A 31 -4.28 1.06 -7.63
CA ARG A 31 -4.88 -0.20 -7.16
C ARG A 31 -5.68 0.02 -5.88
N LEU A 32 -6.82 -0.65 -5.76
CA LEU A 32 -7.46 -0.89 -4.47
C LEU A 32 -6.98 -2.25 -3.99
N LEU A 33 -6.25 -2.28 -2.88
CA LEU A 33 -5.64 -3.52 -2.38
C LEU A 33 -6.67 -4.33 -1.61
N SER A 34 -6.71 -5.63 -1.87
CA SER A 34 -7.33 -6.61 -0.98
C SER A 34 -6.50 -6.81 0.29
N ASP A 35 -7.08 -7.46 1.30
CA ASP A 35 -6.36 -7.82 2.53
C ASP A 35 -5.09 -8.65 2.24
N HIS A 36 -5.16 -9.54 1.25
CA HIS A 36 -4.01 -10.35 0.81
C HIS A 36 -2.93 -9.50 0.14
N GLU A 37 -3.30 -8.57 -0.75
CA GLU A 37 -2.36 -7.68 -1.44
C GLU A 37 -1.77 -6.60 -0.53
N ALA A 38 -2.49 -6.18 0.52
CA ALA A 38 -2.02 -5.24 1.50
C ALA A 38 -1.06 -5.88 2.51
N LYS A 39 -1.22 -7.19 2.79
CA LYS A 39 -0.44 -7.93 3.77
C LYS A 39 1.05 -7.61 3.67
N PRO A 40 1.76 -7.70 2.53
CA PRO A 40 3.21 -7.47 2.47
C PRO A 40 3.70 -6.10 2.97
N PHE A 41 2.81 -5.11 3.12
CA PHE A 41 3.17 -3.72 3.46
C PHE A 41 2.81 -3.30 4.89
N ILE A 42 2.02 -4.07 5.63
CA ILE A 42 1.38 -3.63 6.88
C ILE A 42 1.88 -4.34 8.16
N GLY A 43 2.99 -5.08 8.08
CA GLY A 43 3.54 -5.80 9.23
C GLY A 43 5.05 -5.66 9.39
N PRO A 44 5.62 -6.12 10.52
CA PRO A 44 7.05 -5.97 10.83
C PRO A 44 7.98 -6.59 9.79
N TYR A 45 7.54 -7.63 9.07
CA TYR A 45 8.28 -8.23 7.96
C TYR A 45 8.57 -7.27 6.80
N TYR A 46 7.82 -6.17 6.65
CA TYR A 46 8.10 -5.18 5.60
C TYR A 46 9.43 -4.44 5.82
N ILE A 47 9.87 -4.38 7.08
CA ILE A 47 11.06 -3.64 7.53
C ILE A 47 12.10 -4.56 8.16
N ASP A 48 12.03 -5.89 7.94
CA ASP A 48 12.89 -6.88 8.61
C ASP A 48 12.87 -6.75 10.14
N GLY A 49 11.70 -6.45 10.72
CA GLY A 49 11.57 -6.08 12.11
C GLY A 49 12.07 -7.13 13.10
N ASP A 50 11.97 -8.42 12.77
CA ASP A 50 12.48 -9.50 13.62
C ASP A 50 13.99 -9.38 13.90
N ALA A 51 14.75 -8.66 13.06
CA ALA A 51 16.18 -8.46 13.22
C ALA A 51 16.58 -7.30 14.16
N TRP A 52 15.70 -6.31 14.36
CA TRP A 52 16.08 -5.06 15.03
C TRP A 52 15.02 -4.42 15.93
N LEU A 53 13.74 -4.79 15.79
CA LEU A 53 12.67 -4.37 16.70
C LEU A 53 12.62 -5.19 18.00
N THR A 54 13.51 -6.17 18.17
CA THR A 54 13.66 -6.97 19.39
C THR A 54 14.28 -6.15 20.53
N SER A 55 13.52 -5.20 21.07
CA SER A 55 13.65 -4.71 22.45
C SER A 55 12.47 -3.79 22.81
N GLN A 56 11.34 -4.40 23.19
CA GLN A 56 10.42 -3.78 24.15
C GLN A 56 10.20 -4.76 25.30
N THR A 57 11.28 -5.06 26.01
CA THR A 57 11.20 -5.60 27.37
C THR A 57 11.35 -4.43 28.32
N LEU A 58 10.23 -3.94 28.83
CA LEU A 58 9.86 -3.99 30.26
C LEU A 58 8.33 -3.94 30.34
#